data_AF-A0A7Y8MHN5-F1
#
_entry.id   AF-A0A7Y8MHN5-F1
#
_cell.length_a   1.000
_cell.length_b   1.000
_cell.length_c   1.000
_cell.angle_alpha   90.00
_cell.angle_beta   90.00
_cell.angle_gamma   90.00
#
_symmetry.space_group_name_H-M   'P 1'
#
loop_
_entity.id
_entity.type
_entity.pdbx_description
1 polymer ?
#
loop_
_entity_poly.entity_id
_entity_poly.type
_entity_poly.pdbx_seq_one_letter_code
_entity_poly.pdbx_strand_id
1 'polypeptide(L)'
;MHIAPPPFDLHAAWDYAIATVQRIVAIFGDPVAIRDQAFLPRSDIRLMLEWLRPLEALLRRLLLLKAMRSAPPPQRPPAPRDSARFVALRAIPRRRGFRVLPCARRASGVRTLRRRPDPEALVASGPMARRFNALVCALVRPAPLVARLARRL
;
A
#
# COMPACT_ATOMS: atom_id res chain seq x y z
N MET A 1 -32.28 -17.12 -22.04
CA MET A 1 -32.23 -17.41 -20.59
C MET A 1 -31.17 -16.50 -19.97
N HIS A 2 -31.59 -15.43 -19.28
CA HIS A 2 -30.67 -14.61 -18.49
C HIS A 2 -30.45 -15.29 -17.14
N ILE A 3 -29.31 -15.95 -16.97
CA ILE A 3 -28.89 -16.45 -15.66
C ILE A 3 -28.39 -15.21 -14.89
N ALA A 4 -29.11 -14.83 -13.83
CA ALA A 4 -28.63 -13.76 -12.96
C ALA A 4 -27.32 -14.23 -12.30
N PRO A 5 -26.26 -13.39 -12.27
CA PRO A 5 -25.03 -13.77 -11.59
C PRO A 5 -25.30 -13.99 -10.11
N PRO A 6 -24.59 -14.94 -9.46
CA PRO A 6 -24.75 -15.19 -8.04
C PRO A 6 -24.44 -13.90 -7.24
N PRO A 7 -25.11 -13.70 -6.09
CA PRO A 7 -24.84 -12.55 -5.23
C PRO A 7 -23.38 -12.57 -4.75
N PHE A 8 -22.80 -11.38 -4.57
CA PHE A 8 -21.43 -11.25 -4.08
C PHE A 8 -21.32 -11.77 -2.63
N ASP A 9 -20.43 -12.74 -2.42
CA ASP A 9 -20.05 -13.22 -1.10
C ASP A 9 -18.63 -12.76 -0.72
N LEU A 10 -18.54 -12.08 0.43
CA LEU A 10 -17.29 -11.58 0.98
C LEU A 10 -16.37 -12.70 1.47
N HIS A 11 -16.93 -13.80 1.98
CA HIS A 11 -16.14 -14.95 2.43
C HIS A 11 -15.49 -15.64 1.24
N ALA A 12 -16.29 -16.03 0.24
CA ALA A 12 -15.78 -16.62 -1.00
C ALA A 12 -14.73 -15.73 -1.70
N ALA A 13 -14.94 -14.41 -1.74
CA ALA A 13 -13.97 -13.48 -2.32
C ALA A 13 -12.64 -13.43 -1.52
N TRP A 14 -12.69 -13.60 -0.20
CA TRP A 14 -11.51 -13.69 0.65
C TRP A 14 -10.75 -15.00 0.43
N ASP A 15 -11.46 -16.13 0.38
CA ASP A 15 -10.87 -17.45 0.12
C ASP A 15 -10.20 -17.49 -1.26
N TYR A 16 -10.85 -16.89 -2.26
CA TYR A 16 -10.26 -16.73 -3.58
C TYR A 16 -8.94 -15.93 -3.53
N ALA A 17 -8.88 -14.84 -2.75
CA ALA A 17 -7.67 -14.05 -2.59
C ALA A 17 -6.55 -14.85 -1.89
N ILE A 18 -6.88 -15.65 -0.89
CA ILE A 18 -5.93 -16.57 -0.23
C ILE A 18 -5.41 -17.61 -1.23
N ALA A 19 -6.29 -18.31 -1.95
CA ALA A 19 -5.89 -19.30 -2.93
C ALA A 19 -5.02 -18.70 -4.03
N THR A 20 -5.34 -17.48 -4.47
CA THR A 20 -4.55 -16.75 -5.46
C THR A 20 -3.16 -16.43 -4.92
N VAL A 21 -3.02 -15.94 -3.68
CA VAL A 21 -1.69 -15.65 -3.11
C VAL A 21 -0.87 -16.92 -2.94
N GLN A 22 -1.49 -18.04 -2.55
CA GLN A 22 -0.80 -19.32 -2.42
C GLN A 22 -0.24 -19.80 -3.76
N ARG A 23 -0.99 -19.64 -4.86
CA ARG A 23 -0.48 -19.93 -6.21
C ARG A 23 0.68 -19.03 -6.59
N ILE A 24 0.61 -17.73 -6.26
CA ILE A 24 1.71 -16.79 -6.52
C ILE A 24 2.96 -17.21 -5.72
N VAL A 25 2.82 -17.61 -4.45
CA VAL A 25 3.92 -18.16 -3.64
C VAL A 25 4.49 -19.43 -4.27
N ALA A 26 3.65 -20.32 -4.81
CA ALA A 26 4.13 -21.52 -5.50
C ALA A 26 4.92 -21.20 -6.77
N ILE A 27 4.60 -20.11 -7.48
CA ILE A 27 5.28 -19.70 -8.71
C ILE A 27 6.59 -18.96 -8.42
N PHE A 28 6.56 -17.97 -7.52
CA PHE A 28 7.70 -17.08 -7.29
C PHE A 28 8.54 -17.45 -6.05
N GLY A 29 8.07 -18.37 -5.23
CA GLY A 29 8.68 -18.76 -3.97
C GLY A 29 8.15 -18.01 -2.76
N ASP A 30 8.56 -18.46 -1.58
CA ASP A 30 8.26 -17.82 -0.30
C ASP A 30 8.87 -16.40 -0.25
N PRO A 31 8.11 -15.36 0.12
CA PRO A 31 8.66 -14.02 0.31
C PRO A 31 9.88 -13.97 1.26
N VAL A 32 10.00 -14.89 2.23
CA VAL A 32 11.20 -14.98 3.08
C VAL A 32 12.41 -15.42 2.25
N ALA A 33 12.28 -16.48 1.46
CA ALA A 33 13.35 -16.94 0.57
C ALA A 33 13.75 -15.87 -0.46
N ILE A 34 12.78 -15.12 -1.00
CA ILE A 34 13.04 -14.01 -1.94
C ILE A 34 13.85 -12.89 -1.28
N ARG A 35 13.60 -12.60 -0.01
CA ARG A 35 14.40 -11.63 0.75
C ARG A 35 15.85 -12.08 0.87
N ASP A 36 16.06 -13.37 1.09
CA ASP A 36 17.38 -13.93 1.37
C ASP A 36 18.27 -14.00 0.11
N GLN A 37 17.69 -13.90 -1.09
CA GLN A 37 18.42 -13.81 -2.37
C GLN A 37 19.19 -12.48 -2.56
N ALA A 38 18.95 -11.46 -1.71
CA ALA A 38 19.53 -10.10 -1.74
C ALA A 38 19.23 -9.26 -3.01
N PHE A 39 19.38 -9.84 -4.20
CA PHE A 39 19.17 -9.20 -5.50
C PHE A 39 18.33 -10.08 -6.42
N LEU A 40 17.53 -9.44 -7.26
CA LEU A 40 16.73 -10.07 -8.30
C LEU A 40 16.86 -9.28 -9.62
N PRO A 41 16.74 -9.95 -10.77
CA PRO A 41 16.58 -9.28 -12.05
C PRO A 41 15.40 -8.30 -12.01
N ARG A 42 15.55 -7.16 -12.68
CA ARG A 42 14.50 -6.13 -12.72
C ARG A 42 13.26 -6.62 -13.48
N SER A 43 13.44 -7.49 -14.46
CA SER A 43 12.39 -8.23 -15.16
C SER A 43 11.52 -9.02 -14.17
N ASP A 44 12.14 -9.80 -13.29
CA ASP A 44 11.43 -10.62 -12.29
C ASP A 44 10.64 -9.76 -11.30
N ILE A 45 11.26 -8.68 -10.79
CA ILE A 45 10.56 -7.74 -9.90
C ILE A 45 9.34 -7.12 -10.61
N ARG A 46 9.47 -6.76 -11.89
CA ARG A 46 8.35 -6.21 -12.66
C ARG A 46 7.23 -7.23 -12.82
N LEU A 47 7.59 -8.46 -13.23
CA LEU A 47 6.63 -9.54 -13.41
C LEU A 47 5.88 -9.79 -12.10
N MET A 48 6.60 -10.02 -10.99
CA MET A 48 5.98 -10.20 -9.69
C MET A 48 5.05 -9.02 -9.31
N LEU A 49 5.45 -7.77 -9.58
CA LEU A 49 4.61 -6.60 -9.31
C LEU A 49 3.33 -6.56 -10.15
N GLU A 50 3.37 -7.02 -11.39
CA GLU A 50 2.18 -7.12 -12.25
C GLU A 50 1.16 -8.10 -11.68
N TRP A 51 1.62 -9.20 -11.07
CA TRP A 51 0.76 -10.17 -10.39
C TRP A 51 0.26 -9.67 -9.02
N LEU A 52 1.12 -9.01 -8.23
CA LEU A 52 0.74 -8.58 -6.88
C LEU A 52 -0.17 -7.35 -6.86
N ARG A 53 -0.02 -6.40 -7.78
CA ARG A 53 -0.82 -5.16 -7.83
C ARG A 53 -2.34 -5.39 -7.86
N PRO A 54 -2.90 -6.23 -8.75
CA PRO A 54 -4.34 -6.48 -8.75
C PRO A 54 -4.80 -7.15 -7.45
N LEU A 55 -3.99 -8.06 -6.90
CA LEU A 55 -4.30 -8.72 -5.64
C LEU A 55 -4.29 -7.74 -4.46
N GLU A 56 -3.36 -6.78 -4.41
CA GLU A 56 -3.36 -5.71 -3.42
C GLU A 56 -4.60 -4.83 -3.53
N ALA A 57 -5.02 -4.49 -4.75
CA ALA A 57 -6.22 -3.68 -4.98
C ALA A 57 -7.48 -4.43 -4.48
N LEU A 58 -7.58 -5.73 -4.79
CA LEU A 58 -8.64 -6.61 -4.27
C LEU A 58 -8.62 -6.64 -2.74
N LEU A 59 -7.48 -6.96 -2.13
CA LEU A 59 -7.32 -7.03 -0.68
C LEU A 59 -7.73 -5.73 0.02
N ARG A 60 -7.33 -4.56 -0.51
CA ARG A 60 -7.74 -3.26 0.05
C ARG A 60 -9.25 -3.10 0.07
N ARG A 61 -9.94 -3.47 -1.03
CA ARG A 61 -11.40 -3.42 -1.11
C ARG A 61 -12.04 -4.39 -0.12
N LEU A 62 -11.54 -5.62 -0.04
CA LEU A 62 -12.06 -6.61 0.91
C LEU A 62 -11.86 -6.19 2.37
N LEU A 63 -10.71 -5.59 2.70
CA LEU A 63 -10.44 -5.04 4.03
C LEU A 63 -11.38 -3.89 4.38
N LEU A 64 -11.67 -2.99 3.43
CA LEU A 64 -12.64 -1.92 3.62
C LEU A 64 -14.06 -2.48 3.84
N LEU A 65 -14.48 -3.46 3.05
CA LEU A 65 -15.79 -4.11 3.21
C LEU A 65 -15.91 -4.79 4.59
N LYS A 66 -14.87 -5.52 5.02
CA LYS A 66 -14.81 -6.12 6.37
C LYS A 66 -14.86 -5.03 7.46
N ALA A 67 -14.13 -3.93 7.26
CA ALA A 67 -14.11 -2.81 8.21
C ALA A 67 -15.48 -2.12 8.32
N MET A 68 -16.15 -1.86 7.20
CA MET A 68 -17.50 -1.27 7.19
C MET A 68 -18.52 -2.16 7.93
N ARG A 69 -18.43 -3.49 7.77
CA ARG A 69 -19.28 -4.44 8.50
C ARG A 69 -18.97 -4.51 10.00
N SER A 70 -17.75 -4.13 10.39
CA SER A 70 -17.27 -4.19 11.78
C SER A 70 -17.24 -2.82 12.46
N ALA A 71 -17.58 -1.74 11.74
CA ALA A 71 -17.52 -0.39 12.27
C ALA A 71 -18.59 -0.21 13.34
N PRO A 72 -18.24 0.29 14.54
CA PRO A 72 -19.25 0.70 15.51
C PRO A 72 -20.11 1.81 14.89
N PRO A 73 -21.37 1.97 15.32
CA PRO A 73 -22.20 3.10 14.88
C PRO A 73 -21.45 4.41 15.13
N PRO A 74 -21.60 5.42 14.25
CA PRO A 74 -20.78 6.63 14.27
C PRO A 74 -20.81 7.25 15.67
N GLN A 75 -19.68 7.16 16.37
CA GLN A 75 -19.54 7.78 17.68
C GLN A 75 -19.43 9.29 17.47
N ARG A 76 -20.28 10.05 18.20
CA ARG A 76 -20.30 11.51 18.20
C ARG A 76 -18.88 12.07 18.21
N PRO A 77 -18.61 13.15 17.45
CA PRO A 77 -17.26 13.71 17.37
C PRO A 77 -16.73 13.99 18.78
N PRO A 78 -15.46 13.66 19.05
CA PRO A 78 -14.85 14.02 20.33
C PRO A 78 -14.91 15.53 20.48
N ALA A 79 -15.35 16.01 21.65
CA ALA A 79 -15.33 17.42 21.98
C ALA A 79 -13.93 18.00 21.72
N PRO A 80 -13.83 19.24 21.19
CA PRO A 80 -12.54 19.86 20.93
C PRO A 80 -11.72 19.84 22.22
N ARG A 81 -10.56 19.18 22.18
CA ARG A 81 -9.60 19.25 23.27
C ARG A 81 -8.97 20.63 23.22
N ASP A 82 -9.32 21.47 24.18
CA ASP A 82 -8.59 22.70 24.48
C ASP A 82 -7.14 22.36 24.81
N SER A 83 -6.27 22.42 23.82
CA SER A 83 -4.83 22.37 24.02
C SER A 83 -4.33 23.76 24.40
N ALA A 84 -4.59 24.15 25.65
CA ALA A 84 -3.86 25.22 26.32
C ALA A 84 -2.53 24.69 26.87
N ARG A 85 -1.48 25.52 26.73
CA ARG A 85 -0.15 25.47 27.38
C ARG A 85 0.92 24.62 26.70
N PHE A 86 1.73 25.29 25.88
CA PHE A 86 3.18 25.26 26.04
C PHE A 86 3.72 26.69 26.11
N VAL A 87 4.21 27.08 27.30
CA VAL A 87 4.96 28.32 27.52
C VAL A 87 6.45 28.01 27.34
N ALA A 88 7.02 28.70 26.32
CA ALA A 88 8.36 29.26 26.16
C ALA A 88 9.64 28.47 26.52
N LEU A 89 10.60 28.41 25.58
CA LEU A 89 11.79 29.29 25.55
C LEU A 89 12.84 28.79 24.52
N ARG A 90 13.08 29.55 23.44
CA ARG A 90 14.37 30.20 23.14
C ARG A 90 14.33 30.89 21.78
N ALA A 91 14.92 32.07 21.78
CA ALA A 91 14.91 33.04 20.70
C ALA A 91 15.68 32.57 19.46
N ILE A 92 15.04 32.68 18.29
CA ILE A 92 15.71 32.77 17.00
C ILE A 92 15.03 33.91 16.25
N PRO A 93 15.76 34.93 15.76
CA PRO A 93 15.16 36.14 15.22
C PRO A 93 14.38 35.85 13.94
N ARG A 94 13.11 36.31 13.93
CA ARG A 94 12.23 36.34 12.76
C ARG A 94 12.86 37.23 11.68
N ARG A 95 13.22 36.66 10.53
CA ARG A 95 13.22 37.42 9.26
C ARG A 95 11.98 37.06 8.46
N ARG A 96 11.18 38.10 8.20
CA ARG A 96 10.04 38.16 7.29
C ARG A 96 10.48 37.76 5.88
N GLY A 97 9.60 37.04 5.18
CA GLY A 97 9.72 36.80 3.75
C GLY A 97 8.60 35.89 3.25
N PHE A 98 7.39 36.44 3.09
CA PHE A 98 6.45 35.89 2.13
C PHE A 98 7.11 35.98 0.74
N ARG A 99 7.59 34.84 0.21
CA ARG A 99 7.77 34.69 -1.23
C ARG A 99 6.72 33.72 -1.72
N VAL A 100 5.70 34.31 -2.35
CA VAL A 100 5.00 33.70 -3.47
C VAL A 100 6.09 33.27 -4.45
N LEU A 101 6.41 31.98 -4.50
CA LEU A 101 7.27 31.45 -5.55
C LEU A 101 6.41 31.47 -6.83
N PRO A 102 6.78 32.29 -7.84
CA PRO A 102 6.08 32.28 -9.10
C PRO A 102 6.25 30.90 -9.74
N CYS A 103 5.25 30.50 -10.53
CA CYS A 103 5.29 29.39 -11.46
C CYS A 103 6.59 29.44 -12.30
N ALA A 104 7.66 28.87 -11.79
CA ALA A 104 8.89 28.67 -12.53
C ALA A 104 8.70 27.41 -13.37
N ARG A 105 8.21 27.64 -14.59
CA ARG A 105 8.41 26.78 -15.76
C ARG A 105 9.88 26.34 -15.74
N ARG A 106 10.18 25.15 -15.23
CA ARG A 106 11.48 24.52 -15.45
C ARG A 106 11.47 23.92 -16.84
N ALA A 107 11.75 24.77 -17.83
CA ALA A 107 12.43 24.33 -19.03
C ALA A 107 13.87 23.98 -18.64
N SER A 108 14.10 22.73 -18.31
CA SER A 108 15.44 22.13 -18.32
C SER A 108 15.41 21.02 -19.35
N GLY A 109 15.72 21.41 -20.58
CA GLY A 109 16.12 20.48 -21.62
C GLY A 109 17.45 19.84 -21.23
N VAL A 110 17.36 18.66 -20.64
CA VAL A 110 18.24 17.55 -21.03
C VAL A 110 17.28 16.43 -21.33
N ARG A 111 17.00 16.22 -22.62
CA ARG A 111 16.38 14.99 -23.08
C ARG A 111 17.45 13.92 -22.90
N THR A 112 17.69 13.53 -21.64
CA THR A 112 18.41 12.29 -21.37
C THR A 112 17.63 11.27 -22.15
N LEU A 113 18.27 10.70 -23.18
CA LEU A 113 17.81 9.47 -23.77
C LEU A 113 17.48 8.60 -22.56
N ARG A 114 16.18 8.37 -22.32
CA ARG A 114 15.72 7.48 -21.25
C ARG A 114 16.28 6.13 -21.68
N ARG A 115 17.51 5.83 -21.25
CA ARG A 115 18.13 4.54 -21.46
C ARG A 115 17.08 3.56 -20.96
N ARG A 116 16.60 2.72 -21.88
CA ARG A 116 15.61 1.70 -21.54
C ARG A 116 16.24 0.94 -20.36
N PRO A 117 15.58 0.89 -19.19
CA PRO A 117 16.18 0.25 -18.04
C PRO A 117 16.48 -1.19 -18.42
N ASP A 118 17.73 -1.59 -18.26
CA ASP A 118 18.19 -2.94 -18.56
C ASP A 118 17.33 -3.94 -17.76
N PRO A 119 16.64 -4.89 -18.43
CA PRO A 119 15.82 -5.88 -17.73
C PRO A 119 16.66 -6.80 -16.83
N GLU A 120 17.92 -7.05 -17.18
CA GLU A 120 18.83 -7.93 -16.44
C GLU A 120 19.57 -7.21 -15.31
N ALA A 121 19.36 -5.89 -15.17
CA ALA A 121 19.91 -5.15 -14.06
C ALA A 121 19.40 -5.73 -12.73
N LEU A 122 20.34 -6.15 -11.88
CA LEU A 122 20.05 -6.64 -10.55
C LEU A 122 19.60 -5.49 -9.64
N VAL A 123 18.49 -5.71 -8.94
CA VAL A 123 17.88 -4.76 -8.01
C VAL A 123 17.67 -5.45 -6.68
N ALA A 124 17.83 -4.70 -5.58
CA ALA A 124 17.62 -5.23 -4.24
C ALA A 124 16.23 -5.88 -4.10
N SER A 125 16.18 -7.14 -3.68
CA SER A 125 14.93 -7.92 -3.54
C SER A 125 14.14 -7.52 -2.29
N GLY A 126 14.82 -6.99 -1.26
CA GLY A 126 14.25 -6.70 0.06
C GLY A 126 12.95 -5.87 0.05
N PRO A 127 12.85 -4.72 -0.66
CA PRO A 127 11.60 -3.96 -0.76
C PRO A 127 10.45 -4.78 -1.34
N MET A 128 10.73 -5.62 -2.34
CA MET A 128 9.71 -6.45 -2.99
C MET A 128 9.25 -7.59 -2.07
N ALA A 129 10.19 -8.28 -1.44
CA ALA A 129 9.92 -9.33 -0.46
C ALA A 129 9.07 -8.81 0.71
N ARG A 130 9.38 -7.62 1.25
CA ARG A 130 8.59 -6.99 2.32
C ARG A 130 7.16 -6.70 1.88
N ARG A 131 6.98 -6.20 0.66
CA ARG A 131 5.64 -5.92 0.09
C ARG A 131 4.84 -7.21 -0.07
N PHE A 132 5.46 -8.24 -0.62
CA PHE A 132 4.81 -9.54 -0.80
C PHE A 132 4.44 -10.19 0.54
N ASN A 133 5.37 -10.20 1.51
CA ASN A 133 5.11 -10.70 2.85
C ASN A 133 3.98 -9.93 3.54
N ALA A 134 3.95 -8.60 3.43
CA ALA A 134 2.88 -7.80 4.01
C ALA A 134 1.50 -8.16 3.44
N LEU A 135 1.42 -8.48 2.15
CA LEU A 135 0.20 -8.95 1.50
C LEU A 135 -0.24 -10.30 2.07
N VAL A 136 0.68 -11.28 2.15
CA VAL A 136 0.40 -12.60 2.74
C VAL A 136 -0.08 -12.45 4.19
N CYS A 137 0.63 -11.70 5.02
CA CYS A 137 0.25 -11.47 6.41
C CYS A 137 -1.14 -10.81 6.54
N ALA A 138 -1.46 -9.86 5.66
CA ALA A 138 -2.75 -9.18 5.67
C ALA A 138 -3.93 -10.10 5.28
N LEU A 139 -3.70 -11.08 4.40
CA LEU A 139 -4.70 -12.09 4.04
C LEU A 139 -4.91 -13.12 5.16
N VAL A 140 -3.83 -13.59 5.79
CA VAL A 140 -3.88 -14.62 6.84
C VAL A 140 -4.37 -14.04 8.18
N ARG A 141 -3.96 -12.82 8.53
CA ARG A 141 -4.31 -12.16 9.80
C ARG A 141 -4.86 -10.75 9.57
N PRO A 142 -6.09 -10.62 9.04
CA PRO A 142 -6.66 -9.32 8.70
C PRO A 142 -7.15 -8.52 9.91
N ALA A 143 -7.49 -9.17 11.03
CA ALA A 143 -8.11 -8.56 12.21
C ALA A 143 -7.48 -7.22 12.66
N PRO A 144 -6.14 -7.09 12.85
CA PRO A 144 -5.54 -5.83 13.30
C PRO A 144 -5.61 -4.71 12.23
N LEU A 145 -5.72 -5.04 10.95
CA LEU A 145 -5.90 -4.06 9.88
C LEU A 145 -7.36 -3.63 9.80
N VAL A 146 -8.28 -4.58 9.86
CA VAL A 146 -9.73 -4.33 9.89
C VAL A 146 -10.10 -3.43 11.07
N ALA A 147 -9.63 -3.74 12.29
CA ALA A 147 -9.89 -2.93 13.47
C ALA A 147 -9.28 -1.51 13.40
N ARG A 148 -8.16 -1.33 12.69
CA ARG A 148 -7.58 -0.01 12.44
C ARG A 148 -8.39 0.79 11.41
N LEU A 149 -8.88 0.12 10.36
CA LEU A 149 -9.72 0.75 9.35
C LEU A 149 -11.10 1.10 9.89
N ALA A 150 -11.73 0.20 10.63
CA ALA A 150 -13.05 0.40 11.24
C ALA A 150 -13.10 1.60 12.20
N ARG A 151 -11.98 1.91 12.89
CA ARG A 151 -11.85 3.11 13.74
C ARG A 151 -11.72 4.43 12.98
N ARG A 152 -11.49 4.38 11.67
CA ARG A 152 -11.28 5.55 10.80
C ARG A 152 -12.46 5.82 9.85
N LEU A 153 -13.40 4.87 9.78
CA LEU A 153 -14.67 5.01 9.07
C LEU A 153 -15.67 5.70 10.00
#